data_AF-A0A942PXP6-F1
#
_entry.id   AF-A0A942PXP6-F1
#
_cell.length_a   1.000
_cell.length_b   1.000
_cell.length_c   1.000
_cell.angle_alpha   90.00
_cell.angle_beta   90.00
_cell.angle_gamma   90.00
#
_symmetry.space_group_name_H-M   'P 1'
#
loop_
_entity.id
_entity.type
_entity.pdbx_description
1 polymer ?
#
loop_
_entity_poly.entity_id
_entity_poly.type
_entity_poly.pdbx_seq_one_letter_code
_entity_poly.pdbx_strand_id
1 'polypeptide(L)' 'MGRKLKKIKFEIIEPIHWDNWGRIVVAFRKGDICTGEGEFDEEGNLIYASAESSIYDGISDSIPIESIHVINRTVD' A
#
# COMPACT_ATOMS: atom_id res chain seq x y z
N MET A 1 2.68 17.81 14.67
CA MET A 1 2.78 16.37 14.94
C MET A 1 3.32 15.70 13.69
N GLY A 2 4.44 15.00 13.78
CA GLY A 2 4.96 14.22 12.65
C GLY A 2 4.09 12.99 12.42
N ARG A 3 3.79 12.66 11.16
CA ARG A 3 3.10 11.42 10.79
C ARG A 3 3.92 10.24 11.31
N LYS A 4 3.33 9.35 12.11
CA LYS A 4 3.98 8.10 12.54
C LYS A 4 3.58 6.99 11.58
N LEU A 5 4.36 6.83 10.53
CA LEU A 5 4.24 5.68 9.62
C LEU A 5 4.66 4.41 10.35
N LYS A 6 3.90 3.34 10.15
CA LYS A 6 4.18 2.00 10.69
C LYS A 6 4.34 1.01 9.55
N LYS A 7 5.19 0.00 9.74
CA LYS A 7 5.26 -1.11 8.78
C LYS A 7 3.98 -1.92 8.84
N ILE A 8 3.42 -2.18 7.66
CA ILE A 8 2.22 -2.98 7.48
C ILE A 8 2.47 -4.08 6.47
N LYS A 9 1.80 -5.21 6.65
CA LYS A 9 1.70 -6.30 5.68
C LYS A 9 0.26 -6.43 5.25
N PHE A 10 0.00 -6.47 3.95
CA PHE A 10 -1.35 -6.50 3.40
C PHE A 10 -1.43 -7.31 2.12
N GLU A 11 -2.64 -7.77 1.80
CA GLU A 11 -2.99 -8.39 0.53
C GLU A 11 -3.68 -7.38 -0.38
N ILE A 12 -3.36 -7.41 -1.66
CA ILE A 12 -4.03 -6.65 -2.70
C ILE A 12 -5.33 -7.37 -3.09
N ILE A 13 -6.49 -6.79 -2.80
CA ILE A 13 -7.79 -7.44 -3.08
C ILE A 13 -8.35 -7.07 -4.46
N GLU A 14 -7.85 -5.98 -5.05
CA GLU A 14 -8.16 -5.52 -6.41
C GLU A 14 -6.89 -5.02 -7.11
N PRO A 15 -6.70 -5.28 -8.43
CA PRO A 15 -5.51 -4.82 -9.14
C PRO A 15 -5.36 -3.30 -9.10
N ILE A 16 -4.18 -2.82 -8.76
CA ILE A 16 -3.89 -1.39 -8.65
C ILE A 16 -3.13 -0.96 -9.88
N HIS A 17 -3.55 0.17 -10.43
CA HIS A 17 -2.95 0.74 -11.62
C HIS A 17 -2.35 2.11 -11.31
N TRP A 18 -1.21 2.40 -11.92
CA TRP A 18 -0.56 3.71 -11.84
C TRP A 18 -0.50 4.35 -13.23
N ASP A 19 -0.52 5.68 -13.25
CA ASP A 19 -0.19 6.43 -14.46
C ASP A 19 1.32 6.47 -14.63
N ASN A 20 1.80 6.02 -15.78
CA ASN A 20 3.18 6.13 -16.20
C ASN A 20 3.22 6.98 -17.47
N TRP A 21 3.21 8.30 -17.29
CA TRP A 21 3.23 9.30 -18.37
C TRP A 21 2.15 9.05 -19.43
N GLY A 22 0.90 8.89 -18.99
CA GLY A 22 -0.25 8.67 -19.87
C GLY A 22 -0.45 7.21 -20.30
N ARG A 23 0.34 6.27 -19.76
CA ARG A 23 0.09 4.83 -19.88
C ARG A 23 -0.34 4.27 -18.53
N ILE A 24 -1.55 3.71 -18.50
CA ILE A 24 -2.04 2.99 -17.32
C ILE A 24 -1.32 1.65 -17.26
N VAL A 25 -0.55 1.42 -16.19
CA VAL A 25 0.17 0.17 -15.95
C VAL A 25 -0.30 -0.49 -14.67
N VAL A 26 -0.28 -1.81 -14.62
CA VAL A 26 -0.56 -2.56 -13.38
C VAL A 26 0.66 -2.42 -12.48
N ALA A 27 0.47 -1.87 -11.29
CA ALA A 27 1.50 -1.74 -10.26
C ALA A 27 1.44 -2.89 -9.25
N PHE A 28 0.23 -3.41 -9.00
CA PHE A 28 -0.02 -4.54 -8.11
C PHE A 28 -1.08 -5.46 -8.69
N ARG A 29 -0.85 -6.77 -8.59
CA ARG A 29 -1.83 -7.78 -8.96
C ARG A 29 -2.70 -8.12 -7.75
N LYS A 30 -3.95 -8.46 -8.02
CA LYS A 30 -4.81 -9.08 -7.02
C LYS A 30 -4.16 -10.36 -6.47
N GLY A 31 -4.18 -10.50 -5.14
CA GLY A 31 -3.58 -11.61 -4.40
C GLY A 31 -2.11 -11.38 -4.02
N ASP A 32 -1.48 -10.29 -4.47
CA ASP A 32 -0.11 -9.99 -4.06
C ASP A 32 -0.06 -9.68 -2.56
N ILE A 33 0.96 -10.20 -1.89
CA ILE A 33 1.22 -9.96 -0.48
C ILE A 33 2.40 -9.00 -0.36
N CYS A 34 2.12 -7.77 0.06
CA CYS A 34 3.09 -6.68 0.09
C CYS A 34 3.43 -6.28 1.52
N THR A 35 4.64 -5.74 1.69
CA THR A 35 5.03 -5.01 2.89
C THR A 35 5.21 -3.54 2.51
N GLY A 36 4.68 -2.65 3.33
CA GLY A 36 4.71 -1.23 3.07
C GLY A 36 4.63 -0.41 4.34
N GLU A 37 4.35 0.88 4.18
CA GLU A 37 4.14 1.83 5.25
C GLU A 37 2.67 2.24 5.32
N GLY A 38 2.16 2.45 6.53
CA GLY A 38 0.79 2.88 6.74
C GLY A 38 0.66 3.91 7.86
N GLU A 39 -0.31 4.81 7.70
CA GLU A 39 -0.75 5.75 8.73
C GLU A 39 -2.10 5.31 9.26
N PHE A 40 -2.27 5.36 10.58
CA PHE A 40 -3.52 5.03 11.24
C PHE A 40 -4.04 6.25 11.98
N ASP A 41 -5.35 6.45 11.98
CA ASP A 41 -6.00 7.44 12.82
C ASP A 41 -6.01 7.04 14.31
N GLU A 42 -6.58 7.89 15.16
CA GLU A 42 -6.67 7.66 16.61
C GLU A 42 -7.57 6.46 16.97
N GLU A 43 -8.48 6.08 16.08
CA GLU A 43 -9.38 4.91 16.22
C GLU A 43 -8.71 3.60 15.75
N GLY A 44 -7.55 3.71 15.10
CA GLY A 44 -6.80 2.57 14.57
C GLY A 44 -7.23 2.13 13.17
N ASN A 45 -8.00 2.96 12.45
CA ASN A 45 -8.32 2.77 11.04
C ASN A 45 -7.14 3.19 10.17
N LEU A 46 -6.87 2.44 9.11
CA LEU A 46 -5.84 2.80 8.15
C LEU A 46 -6.33 3.96 7.30
N ILE A 47 -5.56 5.06 7.25
CA ILE A 47 -5.90 6.29 6.50
C ILE A 47 -4.90 6.61 5.38
N TYR A 48 -3.78 5.90 5.33
CA TYR A 48 -2.80 5.97 4.25
C TYR A 48 -2.04 4.65 4.16
N ALA A 49 -1.71 4.23 2.94
CA ALA A 49 -0.78 3.15 2.68
C ALA A 49 0.13 3.50 1.49
N SER A 50 1.37 3.01 1.54
CA SER A 50 2.29 2.98 0.41
C SER A 50 3.08 1.69 0.41
N ALA A 51 3.48 1.23 -0.76
CA ALA A 51 4.47 0.17 -0.90
C ALA A 51 5.17 0.25 -2.25
N GLU A 52 6.27 -0.48 -2.34
CA GLU A 52 6.94 -0.75 -3.60
C GLU A 52 6.09 -1.67 -4.47
N SER A 53 6.02 -1.35 -5.77
CA SER A 53 5.32 -2.15 -6.76
C SER A 53 5.84 -3.59 -6.79
N SER A 54 4.92 -4.54 -6.81
CA SER A 54 5.22 -5.96 -7.07
C SER A 54 5.79 -6.25 -8.47
N ILE A 55 5.73 -5.27 -9.38
CA ILE A 55 6.07 -5.40 -10.80
C ILE A 55 7.28 -4.52 -11.17
N TYR A 56 7.41 -3.35 -10.54
CA TYR A 56 8.45 -2.36 -10.85
C TYR A 56 9.38 -2.16 -9.66
N ASP A 57 10.54 -2.83 -9.72
CA ASP A 57 11.60 -2.77 -8.70
C ASP A 57 12.05 -1.32 -8.42
N GLY A 58 12.13 -0.98 -7.13
CA GLY A 58 12.52 0.34 -6.64
C GLY A 58 11.46 1.44 -6.79
N ILE A 59 10.27 1.16 -7.32
CA ILE A 59 9.21 2.15 -7.52
C ILE A 59 8.12 1.99 -6.45
N SER A 60 8.00 2.99 -5.57
CA SER A 60 6.99 3.04 -4.52
C SER A 60 6.03 4.22 -4.70
N ASP A 61 4.76 4.00 -4.41
CA ASP A 61 3.74 5.05 -4.35
C ASP A 61 2.64 4.66 -3.35
N SER A 62 1.70 5.57 -3.17
CA SER A 62 0.46 5.40 -2.44
C SER A 62 -0.44 4.32 -3.05
N ILE A 63 -1.18 3.68 -2.15
CA ILE A 63 -2.04 2.54 -2.44
C ILE A 63 -3.45 2.91 -1.92
N PRO A 64 -4.49 2.78 -2.76
CA PRO A 64 -5.87 2.94 -2.32
C PRO A 64 -6.21 1.94 -1.22
N ILE A 65 -6.72 2.42 -0.10
CA ILE A 65 -6.96 1.61 1.11
C ILE A 65 -8.05 0.58 0.87
N GLU A 66 -9.05 0.95 0.06
CA GLU A 66 -10.13 0.09 -0.39
C GLU A 66 -9.64 -1.09 -1.24
N SER A 67 -8.44 -1.01 -1.81
CA SER A 67 -7.86 -2.06 -2.65
C SER A 67 -7.00 -3.05 -1.86
N ILE A 68 -6.92 -2.92 -0.53
CA ILE A 68 -6.06 -3.78 0.31
C ILE A 68 -6.77 -4.35 1.54
N HIS A 69 -6.28 -5.50 1.99
CA HIS A 69 -6.64 -6.12 3.25
C HIS A 69 -5.41 -6.24 4.15
N VAL A 70 -5.39 -5.52 5.28
CA VAL A 70 -4.26 -5.54 6.22
C VAL A 70 -4.22 -6.86 6.98
N ILE A 71 -3.11 -7.59 6.82
CA ILE A 71 -2.87 -8.89 7.48
C ILE A 71 -2.17 -8.70 8.82
N ASN A 72 -1.14 -7.85 8.86
CA ASN A 72 -0.36 -7.62 10.08
C ASN A 72 0.16 -6.18 10.14
N ARG A 73 0.32 -5.66 11.36
CA ARG A 73 0.86 -4.34 11.66
C ARG A 73 2.06 -4.56 12.57
N THR A 74 3.26 -4.20 12.13
CA THR A 74 4.42 -4.25 13.02
C THR A 74 4.42 -2.97 13.84
N VAL A 75 4.22 -3.11 15.15
CA VAL A 75 4.34 -2.01 16.10
C VAL A 75 5.79 -2.03 16.58
N ASP A 76 6.64 -1.23 15.94
CA ASP A 76 7.95 -0.87 16.51
C ASP A 76 7.78 0.21 17.61
#